data_AF-A0A6J6Y4T4-F1
#
_entry.id   AF-A0A6J6Y4T4-F1
#
_cell.length_a   1.000
_cell.length_b   1.000
_cell.length_c   1.000
_cell.angle_alpha   90.00
_cell.angle_beta   90.00
_cell.angle_gamma   90.00
#
_symmetry.space_group_name_H-M   'P 1'
#
loop_
_entity.id
_entity.type
_entity.pdbx_description
1 polymer ?
#
loop_
_entity_poly.entity_id
_entity_poly.type
_entity_poly.pdbx_seq_one_letter_code
_entity_poly.pdbx_strand_id
1 'polypeptide(L)' 'MRGAAKLAATLQEQMELAMLFRKIATVVTDAPTFTKVDELRWTGPEASFAEVAARIDSPRLVERAQKLAQTRN' A
#
# COMPACT_ATOMS: atom_id res chain seq x y z
N MET A 1 34.43 19.40 8.93
CA MET A 1 33.09 18.76 9.04
C MET A 1 32.89 18.29 10.47
N ARG A 2 32.10 18.99 11.32
CA ARG A 2 31.99 18.68 12.78
C ARG A 2 30.92 17.63 13.13
N GLY A 3 30.08 17.22 12.17
CA GLY A 3 29.00 16.25 12.39
C GLY A 3 29.34 14.79 12.07
N ALA A 4 30.45 14.54 11.36
CA ALA A 4 30.77 13.21 10.84
C ALA A 4 30.93 12.15 11.94
N ALA A 5 31.62 12.48 13.04
CA ALA A 5 31.83 11.56 14.16
C ALA A 5 30.50 11.18 14.85
N LYS A 6 29.60 12.15 15.04
CA LYS A 6 28.27 11.92 15.62
C LYS A 6 27.42 11.03 14.70
N LEU A 7 27.42 11.31 13.39
CA LEU A 7 26.69 10.50 12.41
C LEU A 7 27.22 9.06 12.34
N ALA A 8 28.54 8.87 12.39
CA ALA A 8 29.15 7.55 12.40
C ALA A 8 28.80 6.76 13.66
N ALA A 9 28.84 7.39 14.84
CA ALA A 9 28.44 6.78 16.09
C ALA A 9 26.96 6.36 16.06
N THR A 10 26.06 7.24 15.60
CA THR A 10 24.63 6.92 15.46
C THR A 10 24.39 5.76 14.47
N LEU A 11 25.09 5.74 13.33
CA LEU A 11 24.98 4.63 12.37
C LEU A 11 25.46 3.31 12.99
N GLN A 12 26.56 3.33 13.74
CA GLN A 12 27.09 2.15 14.41
C GLN A 12 26.11 1.64 15.48
N GLU A 13 25.60 2.53 16.33
CA GLU A 13 24.63 2.21 17.38
C GLU A 13 23.29 1.69 16.83
N GLN A 14 22.89 2.15 15.64
CA GLN A 14 21.59 1.84 15.02
C GLN A 14 21.70 1.02 13.73
N MET A 15 22.78 0.25 13.56
CA MET A 15 23.06 -0.48 12.32
C MET A 15 21.89 -1.36 11.87
N GLU A 16 21.28 -2.13 12.79
CA GLU A 16 20.13 -2.98 12.48
C GLU A 16 18.92 -2.17 11.98
N LEU A 17 18.63 -1.04 12.64
CA LEU A 17 17.54 -0.15 12.25
C LEU A 17 17.82 0.52 10.90
N ALA A 18 19.07 0.91 10.64
CA ALA A 18 19.49 1.46 9.36
C ALA A 18 19.33 0.42 8.23
N MET A 19 19.67 -0.84 8.49
CA MET A 19 19.46 -1.93 7.54
C MET A 19 17.97 -2.23 7.31
N LEU A 20 17.14 -2.15 8.36
CA LEU A 20 15.69 -2.24 8.22
C LEU A 20 15.14 -1.12 7.34
N PHE A 21 15.53 0.14 7.60
CA PHE A 21 15.10 1.27 6.78
C PHE A 21 15.52 1.12 5.32
N ARG A 22 16.76 0.68 5.07
CA ARG A 22 17.21 0.36 3.72
C ARG A 22 16.30 -0.69 3.07
N LYS A 23 15.97 -1.76 3.79
CA LYS A 23 15.13 -2.85 3.27
C LYS A 23 13.73 -2.36 2.92
N ILE A 24 13.04 -1.65 3.82
CA ILE A 24 11.65 -1.22 3.59
C ILE A 24 11.52 -0.03 2.62
N ALA A 25 12.58 0.77 2.46
CA ALA A 25 12.62 1.86 1.49
C ALA A 25 13.00 1.39 0.07
N THR A 26 13.44 0.14 -0.08
CA THR A 26 13.80 -0.42 -1.40
C THR A 26 12.58 -1.13 -2.00
N VAL A 27 12.22 -0.75 -3.22
CA VAL A 27 11.15 -1.43 -3.99
C VAL A 27 11.58 -2.86 -4.31
N VAL A 28 10.70 -3.83 -4.03
CA VAL A 28 10.89 -5.23 -4.40
C VAL A 28 10.38 -5.44 -5.83
N THR A 29 11.28 -5.78 -6.74
CA THR A 29 10.97 -5.89 -8.19
C THR A 29 10.64 -7.32 -8.64
N ASP A 30 10.86 -8.30 -7.79
CA ASP A 30 10.70 -9.74 -8.03
C ASP A 30 9.60 -10.36 -7.14
N ALA A 31 8.75 -9.52 -6.56
CA ALA A 31 7.60 -9.99 -5.80
C ALA A 31 6.66 -10.80 -6.72
N PRO A 32 6.03 -11.88 -6.25
CA PRO A 32 5.03 -12.59 -7.02
C PRO A 32 3.86 -11.65 -7.32
N THR A 33 3.61 -11.39 -8.61
CA THR A 33 2.50 -10.56 -9.09
C THR A 33 1.49 -11.38 -9.87
N PHE A 34 0.36 -10.76 -10.21
CA PHE A 34 -0.60 -11.28 -11.20
C PHE A 34 0.12 -11.60 -12.51
N THR A 35 -0.35 -12.64 -13.21
CA THR A 35 0.27 -13.08 -14.49
C THR A 35 -0.20 -12.22 -15.65
N LYS A 36 -1.46 -11.76 -15.61
CA LYS A 36 -2.09 -10.92 -16.63
C LYS A 36 -2.78 -9.72 -15.99
N VAL A 37 -2.79 -8.60 -16.72
CA VAL A 37 -3.49 -7.37 -16.31
C VAL A 37 -4.99 -7.60 -16.18
N ASP A 38 -5.58 -8.51 -16.97
CA ASP A 38 -7.00 -8.83 -16.92
C ASP A 38 -7.45 -9.42 -15.57
N GLU A 39 -6.54 -10.01 -14.79
CA GLU A 39 -6.83 -10.51 -13.44
C GLU A 39 -7.13 -9.36 -12.45
N LEU A 40 -6.59 -8.17 -12.72
CA LEU A 40 -6.85 -6.95 -11.94
C LEU A 40 -8.11 -6.23 -12.39
N ARG A 41 -8.86 -6.79 -13.34
CA ARG A 41 -10.07 -6.15 -13.86
C ARG A 41 -11.11 -6.01 -12.75
N TRP A 42 -11.37 -4.77 -12.36
CA TRP A 42 -12.45 -4.46 -11.45
C TRP A 42 -13.82 -4.77 -12.07
N THR A 43 -14.61 -5.62 -11.40
CA THR A 43 -15.95 -6.10 -11.82
C THR A 43 -17.11 -5.47 -11.05
N GLY A 44 -16.81 -4.60 -10.08
CA GLY A 44 -17.81 -3.98 -9.20
C GLY A 44 -17.47 -4.16 -7.72
N PRO A 45 -18.24 -3.53 -6.81
CA PRO A 45 -18.09 -3.79 -5.38
C PRO A 45 -18.59 -5.18 -5.01
N GLU A 46 -17.85 -5.90 -4.18
CA GLU A 46 -18.33 -7.15 -3.56
C GLU A 46 -19.40 -6.87 -2.48
N ALA A 47 -20.17 -7.88 -2.10
CA ALA A 47 -21.21 -7.76 -1.07
C ALA A 47 -20.65 -7.27 0.28
N SER A 48 -19.42 -7.68 0.62
CA SER A 48 -18.70 -7.27 1.83
C SER A 48 -18.26 -5.81 1.84
N PHE A 49 -18.29 -5.13 0.68
CA PHE A 49 -17.80 -3.75 0.56
C PHE A 49 -18.60 -2.77 1.41
N ALA A 50 -19.89 -3.02 1.62
CA ALA A 50 -20.75 -2.17 2.45
C ALA A 50 -20.29 -2.16 3.93
N GLU A 51 -19.86 -3.30 4.45
CA GLU A 51 -19.35 -3.41 5.82
C GLU A 51 -18.03 -2.65 5.98
N VAL A 52 -17.13 -2.77 4.99
CA VAL A 52 -15.86 -2.03 4.98
C VAL A 52 -16.11 -0.53 4.92
N ALA A 53 -17.02 -0.08 4.05
CA ALA A 53 -17.38 1.33 3.89
C ALA A 53 -17.96 1.91 5.18
N ALA A 54 -18.79 1.14 5.90
CA ALA A 54 -19.31 1.56 7.21
C ALA A 54 -18.19 1.66 8.26
N ARG A 55 -17.24 0.71 8.28
CA ARG A 55 -16.12 0.69 9.25
C ARG A 55 -15.18 1.90 9.13
N ILE A 56 -15.09 2.50 7.95
CA ILE A 56 -14.26 3.69 7.70
C ILE A 56 -15.09 4.99 7.65
N ASP A 57 -16.32 4.96 8.18
CA ASP A 57 -17.26 6.09 8.20
C ASP A 57 -17.51 6.71 6.80
N SER A 58 -17.52 5.88 5.77
CA SER A 58 -17.68 6.30 4.37
C SER A 58 -18.78 5.52 3.61
N PRO A 59 -20.03 5.50 4.12
CA PRO A 59 -21.11 4.69 3.53
C PRO A 59 -21.46 5.09 2.08
N ARG A 60 -21.24 6.36 1.71
CA ARG A 60 -21.47 6.87 0.35
C ARG A 60 -20.57 6.23 -0.72
N LEU A 61 -19.50 5.54 -0.31
CA LEU A 61 -18.65 4.80 -1.26
C LEU A 61 -19.41 3.65 -1.92
N VAL A 62 -20.37 3.04 -1.23
CA VAL A 62 -21.17 1.92 -1.77
C VAL A 62 -21.97 2.39 -2.99
N GLU A 63 -22.73 3.48 -2.85
CA GLU A 63 -23.51 4.06 -3.94
C GLU A 63 -22.62 4.46 -5.12
N ARG A 64 -21.48 5.08 -4.85
CA ARG A 64 -20.51 5.47 -5.88
C ARG A 64 -19.95 4.27 -6.63
N ALA A 65 -19.57 3.22 -5.91
CA ALA A 65 -19.03 1.99 -6.51
C ALA A 65 -20.09 1.26 -7.34
N GLN A 66 -21.33 1.17 -6.85
CA GLN A 66 -22.45 0.59 -7.60
C GLN A 66 -22.74 1.37 -8.88
N LYS A 67 -22.79 2.71 -8.81
CA LYS A 67 -23.01 3.57 -9.99
C LYS A 67 -21.91 3.41 -11.05
N LEU A 68 -20.66 3.31 -10.60
CA LEU A 68 -19.52 3.07 -11.50
C LEU A 68 -19.59 1.70 -12.17
N ALA A 69 -20.01 0.66 -11.44
CA ALA A 69 -20.20 -0.68 -12.00
C ALA A 69 -21.30 -0.69 -13.08
N GLN A 70 -22.40 0.05 -12.87
CA GLN A 70 -23.50 0.17 -13.84
C GLN A 70 -23.12 0.94 -15.10
N THR A 71 -22.26 1.96 -15.00
CA THR A 71 -21.83 2.80 -16.15
C THR A 71 -20.85 2.07 -17.07
N ARG A 72 -20.27 0.95 -16.61
CA ARG A 72 -19.22 0.20 -17.30
C ARG A 72 -19.72 -1.08 -17.99
N ASN A 73 -21.01 -1.41 -17.84
CA ASN A 73 -21.73 -2.43 -18.60
C ASN A 73 -22.36 -1.81 -19.85
#